data_AF-A0A140DKT5-F1
#
_entry.id   AF-A0A140DKT5-F1
#
_cell.length_a   1.000
_cell.length_b   1.000
_cell.length_c   1.000
_cell.angle_alpha   90.00
_cell.angle_beta   90.00
_cell.angle_gamma   90.00
#
_symmetry.space_group_name_H-M   'P 1'
#
loop_
_entity.id
_entity.type
_entity.pdbx_description
1 polymer ?
#
loop_
_entity_poly.entity_id
_entity_poly.type
_entity_poly.pdbx_seq_one_letter_code
_entity_poly.pdbx_strand_id
1 'polypeptide(L)'
;LRFRLPNENEEYNAKFESANENGLNFSLSNLKGNELTLFIGGVENNRFRVIIEEPDHHRYKLEHVLEKDPVTTSLKVDESDDSSVTASDDFGNKVVVRLQPLFIEFYHNDVLETVLEGNRIIMQDTEENQ
;
A
#
# COMPACT_ATOMS: atom_id res chain seq x y z
N LEU A 1 4.04 -23.20 -9.77
CA LEU A 1 4.30 -21.84 -9.25
C LEU A 1 5.71 -21.38 -9.59
N ARG A 2 5.88 -20.23 -10.23
CA ARG A 2 7.21 -19.64 -10.50
C ARG A 2 7.30 -18.22 -9.93
N PHE A 3 8.42 -17.93 -9.30
CA PHE A 3 8.76 -16.59 -8.80
C PHE A 3 9.75 -15.93 -9.75
N ARG A 4 9.53 -14.65 -10.05
CA ARG A 4 10.49 -13.82 -10.78
C ARG A 4 10.32 -12.35 -10.41
N LEU A 5 11.33 -11.56 -10.75
CA LEU A 5 11.22 -10.11 -10.71
C LEU A 5 10.20 -9.64 -11.76
N PRO A 6 9.41 -8.61 -11.47
CA PRO A 6 8.66 -7.87 -12.48
C PRO A 6 9.61 -7.29 -13.54
N ASN A 7 9.14 -7.15 -14.77
CA ASN A 7 9.76 -6.23 -15.73
C ASN A 7 9.10 -4.85 -15.63
N GLU A 8 9.64 -3.86 -16.34
CA GLU A 8 9.15 -2.48 -16.38
C GLU A 8 7.65 -2.33 -16.68
N ASN A 9 7.04 -3.28 -17.41
CA ASN A 9 5.61 -3.22 -17.74
C ASN A 9 4.72 -3.74 -16.60
N GLU A 10 5.30 -4.47 -15.65
CA GLU A 10 4.59 -5.16 -14.58
C GLU A 10 4.75 -4.48 -13.22
N GLU A 11 5.66 -3.51 -13.13
CA GLU A 11 5.82 -2.64 -11.97
C GLU A 11 4.55 -1.80 -11.77
N TYR A 12 4.01 -1.82 -10.56
CA TYR A 12 2.88 -0.97 -10.20
C TYR A 12 3.37 0.44 -9.90
N ASN A 13 2.69 1.40 -10.51
CA ASN A 13 2.77 2.81 -10.22
C ASN A 13 1.54 3.22 -9.42
N ALA A 14 1.74 4.05 -8.39
CA ALA A 14 0.67 4.63 -7.62
C ALA A 14 0.31 6.03 -8.12
N LYS A 15 -0.95 6.39 -7.94
CA LYS A 15 -1.43 7.76 -8.03
C LYS A 15 -2.20 8.06 -6.76
N PHE A 16 -1.81 9.13 -6.07
CA PHE A 16 -2.52 9.59 -4.89
C PHE A 16 -3.91 10.11 -5.27
N GLU A 17 -4.95 9.63 -4.59
CA GLU A 17 -6.34 10.01 -4.89
C GLU A 17 -6.90 10.92 -3.80
N SER A 18 -6.74 10.54 -2.53
CA SER A 18 -7.24 11.34 -1.41
C SER A 18 -6.66 10.90 -0.07
N ALA A 19 -6.72 11.81 0.89
CA ALA A 19 -6.61 11.49 2.32
C ALA A 19 -7.96 11.80 3.00
N ASN A 20 -8.35 10.93 3.92
CA ASN A 20 -9.51 11.15 4.78
C ASN A 20 -9.18 10.75 6.22
N GLU A 21 -10.16 10.83 7.12
CA GLU A 21 -9.99 10.50 8.55
C GLU A 21 -9.50 9.07 8.80
N ASN A 22 -9.73 8.14 7.86
CA ASN A 22 -9.33 6.75 7.98
C ASN A 22 -7.92 6.48 7.43
N GLY A 23 -7.42 7.30 6.50
CA GLY A 23 -6.10 7.12 5.91
C GLY A 23 -5.95 7.69 4.50
N LEU A 24 -4.95 7.17 3.81
CA LEU A 24 -4.54 7.55 2.46
C LEU A 24 -5.05 6.53 1.44
N ASN A 25 -5.55 7.00 0.30
CA ASN A 25 -6.04 6.18 -0.79
C ASN A 25 -5.27 6.46 -2.07
N PHE A 26 -4.90 5.38 -2.77
CA PHE A 26 -4.15 5.42 -4.02
C PHE A 26 -4.79 4.47 -5.03
N SER A 27 -4.79 4.87 -6.30
CA SER A 27 -4.98 3.94 -7.41
C SER A 27 -3.61 3.39 -7.80
N LEU A 28 -3.54 2.09 -8.10
CA LEU A 28 -2.34 1.43 -8.60
C LEU A 28 -2.59 0.92 -10.01
N SER A 29 -1.65 1.13 -10.91
CA SER A 29 -1.71 0.61 -12.28
C SER A 29 -0.35 0.19 -12.80
N ASN A 30 -0.32 -0.72 -13.77
CA ASN A 30 0.90 -1.08 -14.50
C ASN A 30 0.65 -1.04 -16.03
N LEU A 31 1.72 -1.16 -16.82
CA LEU A 31 1.62 -1.10 -18.28
C LEU A 31 1.05 -2.39 -18.90
N LYS A 32 0.77 -3.42 -18.10
CA LYS A 32 -0.02 -4.59 -18.50
C LYS A 32 -1.53 -4.34 -18.47
N GLY A 33 -1.97 -3.20 -17.93
CA GLY A 33 -3.39 -2.85 -17.80
C GLY A 33 -4.04 -3.43 -16.54
N ASN A 34 -3.26 -3.88 -15.55
CA ASN A 34 -3.80 -4.27 -14.26
C ASN A 34 -4.08 -3.02 -13.44
N GLU A 35 -5.20 -3.02 -12.73
CA GLU A 35 -5.60 -1.95 -11.82
C GLU A 35 -5.84 -2.53 -10.41
N LEU A 36 -5.36 -1.84 -9.40
CA LEU A 36 -5.60 -2.14 -7.99
C LEU A 36 -5.88 -0.85 -7.23
N THR A 37 -6.38 -0.99 -6.01
CA THR A 37 -6.51 0.10 -5.03
C THR A 37 -5.58 -0.19 -3.86
N LEU A 38 -5.00 0.87 -3.29
CA LEU A 38 -4.17 0.80 -2.10
C LEU A 38 -4.71 1.75 -1.05
N PHE A 39 -4.95 1.23 0.14
CA PHE A 39 -5.28 2.00 1.33
C PHE A 39 -4.17 1.84 2.38
N ILE A 40 -3.77 2.97 2.97
CA ILE A 40 -2.83 3.02 4.10
C ILE A 40 -3.48 3.83 5.23
N GLY A 41 -3.78 3.17 6.35
CA GLY A 41 -4.37 3.80 7.53
C GLY A 41 -3.46 3.71 8.76
N GLY A 42 -3.49 4.75 9.59
CA GLY A 42 -2.88 4.71 10.92
C GLY A 42 -3.78 3.94 11.88
N VAL A 43 -3.17 3.22 12.82
CA VAL A 43 -3.84 2.41 13.84
C VAL A 43 -3.16 2.63 15.19
N GLU A 44 -3.96 2.67 16.26
CA GLU A 44 -3.44 2.82 17.62
C GLU A 44 -2.33 1.80 17.95
N ASN A 45 -1.43 2.22 18.85
CA ASN A 45 -0.24 1.50 19.30
C ASN A 45 0.83 1.38 18.20
N ASN A 46 1.11 2.49 17.50
CA ASN A 46 2.19 2.61 16.49
C ASN A 46 2.09 1.55 15.40
N ARG A 47 0.91 1.41 14.80
CA ARG A 47 0.64 0.43 13.75
C ARG A 47 0.12 1.10 12.49
N PHE A 48 0.43 0.49 11.37
CA PHE A 48 -0.18 0.82 10.08
C PHE A 48 -1.03 -0.35 9.61
N ARG A 49 -2.11 -0.04 8.89
CA ARG A 49 -2.90 -1.00 8.13
C ARG A 49 -2.71 -0.70 6.65
N VAL A 50 -2.22 -1.69 5.91
CA VAL A 50 -2.07 -1.63 4.46
C VAL A 50 -3.03 -2.63 3.83
N ILE A 51 -3.84 -2.18 2.89
CA ILE A 51 -4.80 -3.00 2.15
C ILE A 51 -4.59 -2.77 0.65
N ILE A 52 -4.44 -3.84 -0.12
CA ILE A 52 -4.38 -3.79 -1.59
C ILE A 52 -5.48 -4.68 -2.14
N GLU A 53 -6.35 -4.14 -2.99
CA GLU A 53 -7.53 -4.82 -3.50
C GLU A 53 -7.75 -4.57 -5.00
N GLU A 54 -8.35 -5.52 -5.68
CA GLU A 54 -8.89 -5.30 -7.03
C GLU A 54 -10.11 -4.35 -6.94
N PRO A 55 -10.35 -3.47 -7.93
CA PRO A 55 -11.42 -2.46 -7.87
C PRO A 55 -12.83 -3.03 -7.69
N ASP A 56 -13.03 -4.31 -8.02
CA ASP A 56 -14.30 -5.02 -7.93
C ASP A 56 -14.47 -5.80 -6.62
N HIS A 57 -13.47 -5.78 -5.74
CA HIS A 57 -13.46 -6.36 -4.40
C HIS A 57 -13.86 -7.84 -4.30
N HIS A 58 -13.64 -8.65 -5.36
CA HIS A 58 -14.04 -10.06 -5.35
C HIS A 58 -13.17 -10.97 -4.45
N ARG A 59 -11.96 -10.53 -4.08
CA ARG A 59 -11.05 -11.35 -3.28
C ARG A 59 -11.55 -11.51 -1.85
N TYR A 60 -11.50 -12.75 -1.35
CA TYR A 60 -11.94 -13.09 0.00
C TYR A 60 -11.13 -12.31 1.06
N LYS A 61 -11.84 -11.74 2.04
CA LYS A 61 -11.26 -11.09 3.20
C LYS A 61 -11.39 -12.03 4.39
N LEU A 62 -10.33 -12.16 5.19
CA LEU A 62 -10.39 -12.97 6.40
C LEU A 62 -11.40 -12.37 7.38
N GLU A 63 -12.45 -13.14 7.67
CA GLU A 63 -13.49 -12.76 8.62
C GLU A 63 -13.23 -13.40 9.99
N HIS A 64 -13.70 -12.75 11.05
CA HIS A 64 -13.64 -13.26 12.44
C HIS A 64 -12.24 -13.54 13.01
N VAL A 65 -11.17 -13.07 12.37
CA VAL A 65 -9.80 -13.17 12.90
C VAL A 65 -9.52 -12.05 13.92
N LEU A 66 -10.16 -10.90 13.76
CA LEU A 66 -10.03 -9.78 14.68
C LEU A 66 -11.11 -9.86 15.75
N GLU A 67 -10.71 -9.75 17.02
CA GLU A 67 -11.64 -9.67 18.15
C GLU A 67 -12.53 -8.42 18.09
N LYS A 68 -12.01 -7.33 17.51
CA LYS A 68 -12.72 -6.08 17.22
C LYS A 68 -12.03 -5.33 16.09
N ASP A 69 -12.75 -4.38 15.49
CA ASP A 69 -12.15 -3.47 14.53
C ASP A 69 -11.02 -2.64 15.17
N PRO A 70 -9.85 -2.52 14.51
CA PRO A 70 -8.76 -1.71 15.02
C PRO A 70 -9.18 -0.24 15.10
N VAL A 71 -8.80 0.42 16.19
CA VAL A 71 -9.02 1.86 16.36
C VAL A 71 -8.05 2.61 15.45
N THR A 72 -8.57 3.46 14.58
CA THR A 72 -7.78 4.22 13.62
C THR A 72 -7.11 5.43 14.28
N THR A 73 -5.99 5.84 13.69
CA THR A 73 -5.28 7.08 14.02
C THR A 73 -5.16 7.89 12.74
N SER A 74 -5.46 9.19 12.83
CA SER A 74 -5.43 10.06 11.66
C SER A 74 -4.00 10.24 11.15
N LEU A 75 -3.82 10.05 9.85
CA LEU A 75 -2.58 10.40 9.14
C LEU A 75 -2.79 11.74 8.46
N LYS A 76 -1.96 12.72 8.83
CA LYS A 76 -1.93 14.02 8.19
C LYS A 76 -0.95 13.98 7.03
N VAL A 77 -1.38 14.43 5.85
CA VAL A 77 -0.47 14.61 4.71
C VAL A 77 0.42 15.83 5.00
N ASP A 78 1.73 15.59 5.06
CA ASP A 78 2.73 16.62 5.30
C ASP A 78 3.23 17.21 3.97
N GLU A 79 3.41 16.34 2.98
CA GLU A 79 3.89 16.70 1.64
C GLU A 79 3.28 15.75 0.60
N SER A 80 2.93 16.29 -0.56
CA SER A 80 2.46 15.50 -1.70
C SER A 80 2.86 16.20 -2.98
N ASP A 81 3.58 15.49 -3.83
CA ASP A 81 4.00 15.91 -5.16
C ASP A 81 3.81 14.78 -6.18
N ASP A 82 4.26 15.01 -7.42
CA ASP A 82 4.12 14.04 -8.52
C ASP A 82 4.96 12.76 -8.32
N SER A 83 5.92 12.77 -7.40
CA SER A 83 6.85 11.67 -7.14
C SER A 83 6.57 10.92 -5.85
N SER A 84 6.01 11.58 -4.84
CA SER A 84 5.82 11.01 -3.52
C SER A 84 4.71 11.66 -2.69
N VAL A 85 4.23 10.91 -1.71
CA VAL A 85 3.34 11.39 -0.64
C VAL A 85 3.95 11.03 0.71
N THR A 86 4.08 12.01 1.58
CA THR A 86 4.51 11.84 2.96
C THR A 86 3.36 12.18 3.90
N ALA A 87 3.10 11.31 4.87
CA ALA A 87 2.12 11.55 5.91
C ALA A 87 2.62 11.05 7.27
N SER A 88 2.18 11.70 8.34
CA SER A 88 2.54 11.35 9.71
C SER A 88 1.35 11.45 10.67
N ASP A 89 1.51 10.84 11.85
CA ASP A 89 0.62 11.04 12.99
C ASP A 89 1.29 11.80 14.14
N ASP A 90 0.50 12.18 15.14
CA ASP A 90 0.98 12.89 16.32
C ASP A 90 1.83 12.02 17.28
N PHE A 91 1.99 10.72 16.98
CA PHE A 91 2.71 9.74 17.80
C PHE A 91 4.09 9.39 17.23
N GLY A 92 4.54 10.11 16.21
CA GLY A 92 5.86 9.96 15.60
C GLY A 92 5.91 8.88 14.52
N ASN A 93 4.77 8.32 14.09
CA ASN A 93 4.73 7.42 12.94
C ASN A 93 4.68 8.23 11.65
N LYS A 94 5.45 7.81 10.65
CA LYS A 94 5.50 8.46 9.34
C LYS A 94 5.51 7.41 8.24
N VAL A 95 4.78 7.67 7.17
CA VAL A 95 4.80 6.88 5.93
C VAL A 95 5.23 7.77 4.77
N VAL A 96 6.11 7.25 3.92
CA VAL A 96 6.51 7.87 2.65
C VAL A 96 6.18 6.90 1.54
N VAL A 97 5.32 7.31 0.62
CA VAL A 97 4.93 6.53 -0.56
C VAL A 97 5.57 7.16 -1.79
N ARG A 98 6.53 6.47 -2.41
CA ARG A 98 7.03 6.84 -3.75
C ARG A 98 6.11 6.23 -4.79
N LEU A 99 5.74 7.05 -5.76
CA LEU A 99 4.65 6.72 -6.68
C LEU A 99 5.12 5.87 -7.87
N GLN A 100 6.37 6.03 -8.33
CA GLN A 100 6.84 5.41 -9.58
C GLN A 100 8.31 4.95 -9.47
N PRO A 101 8.58 3.63 -9.38
CA PRO A 101 7.62 2.56 -9.07
C PRO A 101 7.13 2.64 -7.61
N LEU A 102 6.04 1.94 -7.30
CA LEU A 102 5.49 1.89 -5.94
C LEU A 102 6.54 1.40 -4.93
N PHE A 103 6.82 2.23 -3.95
CA PHE A 103 7.73 1.94 -2.84
C PHE A 103 7.24 2.65 -1.58
N ILE A 104 7.08 1.93 -0.49
CA ILE A 104 6.49 2.47 0.75
C ILE A 104 7.49 2.29 1.89
N GLU A 105 7.83 3.39 2.56
CA GLU A 105 8.71 3.44 3.71
C GLU A 105 7.89 3.80 4.95
N PHE A 106 8.06 3.06 6.03
CA PHE A 106 7.44 3.32 7.33
C PHE A 106 8.51 3.64 8.37
N TYR A 107 8.29 4.72 9.11
CA TYR A 107 9.21 5.23 10.11
C TYR A 107 8.51 5.40 11.45
N HIS A 108 9.30 5.33 12.53
CA HIS A 108 8.91 5.76 13.86
C HIS A 108 9.99 6.66 14.46
N ASN A 109 9.63 7.88 14.87
CA ASN A 109 10.57 8.91 15.34
C ASN A 109 11.79 9.10 14.41
N ASP A 110 11.51 9.22 13.10
CA ASP A 110 12.50 9.36 12.02
C ASP A 110 13.45 8.18 11.80
N VAL A 111 13.25 7.06 12.50
CA VAL A 111 13.96 5.80 12.25
C VAL A 111 13.17 4.98 11.24
N LEU A 112 13.82 4.52 10.17
CA LEU A 112 13.21 3.62 9.18
C LEU A 112 13.01 2.23 9.80
N GLU A 113 11.76 1.78 9.85
CA GLU A 113 11.38 0.51 10.50
C GLU A 113 11.02 -0.57 9.46
N THR A 114 10.33 -0.20 8.38
CA THR A 114 9.84 -1.17 7.39
C THR A 114 9.79 -0.56 6.00
N VAL A 115 10.08 -1.39 5.00
CA VAL A 115 9.98 -1.03 3.58
C VAL A 115 9.14 -2.08 2.87
N LEU A 116 8.15 -1.62 2.09
CA LEU A 116 7.41 -2.44 1.13
C LEU A 116 7.79 -2.03 -0.29
N GLU A 117 8.31 -2.98 -1.05
CA GLU A 117 8.86 -2.73 -2.39
C GLU A 117 7.96 -3.38 -3.44
N GLY A 118 7.30 -2.56 -4.26
CA GLY A 118 6.39 -3.04 -5.31
C GLY A 118 7.08 -3.75 -6.46
N ASN A 119 8.41 -3.74 -6.52
CA ASN A 119 9.23 -4.28 -7.61
C ASN A 119 9.93 -5.61 -7.26
N ARG A 120 9.57 -6.27 -6.15
CA ARG A 120 10.35 -7.42 -5.68
C ARG A 120 9.98 -8.77 -6.28
N ILE A 121 8.74 -9.24 -6.18
CA ILE A 121 8.42 -10.62 -6.59
C ILE A 121 7.00 -10.69 -7.16
N ILE A 122 6.86 -11.17 -8.40
CA ILE A 122 5.59 -11.60 -8.97
C ILE A 122 5.49 -13.13 -8.87
N MET A 123 4.34 -13.59 -8.40
CA MET A 123 3.94 -14.99 -8.39
C MET A 123 3.13 -15.27 -9.66
N GLN A 124 3.68 -16.10 -10.54
CA GLN A 124 2.96 -16.56 -11.73
C GLN A 124 2.37 -17.94 -11.45
N ASP A 125 1.06 -18.04 -11.66
CA ASP A 125 0.42 -19.35 -11.73
C ASP A 125 0.87 -20.04 -13.01
N THR A 126 1.29 -21.30 -12.86
CA THR A 126 1.84 -22.09 -13.98
C THR A 126 0.86 -23.14 -14.47
N GLU A 127 -0.35 -23.17 -13.92
CA GLU A 127 -1.43 -23.98 -14.48
C GLU A 127 -1.99 -23.26 -15.70
N GLU A 128 -1.37 -23.52 -16.87
CA GLU A 128 -2.08 -23.37 -18.13
C GLU A 128 -3.28 -24.32 -18.09
N ASN A 129 -4.48 -23.76 -18.26
CA ASN A 129 -5.72 -24.53 -18.46
C ASN A 129 -5.46 -25.69 -19.43
N GLN A 130 -5.56 -26.93 -18.93
CA GLN A 130 -5.79 -28.11 -19.78
C GLN A 130 -7.25 -28.19 -20.18
#